data_AF-A0A1C5DNF1-F1
#
_entry.id   AF-A0A1C5DNF1-F1
#
_cell.length_a   1.000
_cell.length_b   1.000
_cell.length_c   1.000
_cell.angle_alpha   90.00
_cell.angle_beta   90.00
_cell.angle_gamma   90.00
#
_symmetry.space_group_name_H-M   'P 1'
#
loop_
_entity.id
_entity.type
_entity.pdbx_description
1 polymer ?
#
loop_
_entity_poly.entity_id
_entity_poly.type
_entity_poly.pdbx_seq_one_letter_code
_entity_poly.pdbx_strand_id
1 'polypeptide(L)'
;MIDHQVRVHPSAARLPREEQLAWKLAVVATGTQEAGELDPDAAAMAANRIIDNASVAVASLLRRPVAVARAQALAHSASVPGAAVFGATGRVSPEWAAWANGTAVRELDFHDTYLAADYSHPGDNIPPLLAVAQHTGRSGADLLRGIVAAYEVHVALVKGICLHEHRIDHVAHLSAATACGLGALLRLPTETVYQAVQQAVHTTTATRQSRKGEISSWKAYAPAFAGKAAIEAVDRAMRGETSPSPIYEGEDGFLAWMLNGPESDYTVRLPEPGEARRAILDTYTKEHSAEYQAQALIDLARRLREKTGPLDKVRSVVLHTSHHTHNVIGSGANDPQKYDPTASRETLDHSAPYILTVALEDGGWHHERSYAPERAGRPETVELWRKVTTVEDPEWTRRYHDPDPERRAFGGRVVITMADGSVVEDELAVADAHPAGARPFDRPAYARKFRTLAEGIVAPDAQDRFLSAAERVAELSTTGLDGLFPAVDTEAVAAYDATLPKGLS
;
A
#
# COMPACT_ATOMS: atom_id res chain seq x y z
N MET A 1 12.19 17.71 -13.99
CA MET A 1 11.86 16.30 -14.32
C MET A 1 12.40 15.93 -15.72
N ILE A 2 12.91 14.70 -15.88
CA ILE A 2 13.50 14.14 -17.11
C ILE A 2 12.74 12.88 -17.54
N ASP A 3 12.36 12.78 -18.81
CA ASP A 3 11.80 11.56 -19.39
C ASP A 3 12.90 10.61 -19.85
N HIS A 4 12.86 9.36 -19.36
CA HIS A 4 13.78 8.31 -19.77
C HIS A 4 13.04 7.24 -20.56
N GLN A 5 13.46 7.04 -21.82
CA GLN A 5 13.02 5.90 -22.61
C GLN A 5 13.72 4.64 -22.12
N VAL A 6 12.95 3.56 -21.94
CA VAL A 6 13.41 2.27 -21.42
C VAL A 6 12.95 1.18 -22.38
N ARG A 7 13.90 0.59 -23.10
CA ARG A 7 13.66 -0.36 -24.21
C ARG A 7 14.54 -1.59 -24.04
N VAL A 8 14.22 -2.66 -24.76
CA VAL A 8 15.08 -3.85 -24.82
C VAL A 8 16.29 -3.59 -25.70
N HIS A 9 17.47 -4.03 -25.25
CA HIS A 9 18.73 -3.95 -25.98
C HIS A 9 19.36 -5.35 -26.11
N PRO A 10 19.83 -5.72 -27.31
CA PRO A 10 20.56 -6.98 -27.49
C PRO A 10 21.89 -6.92 -26.73
N SER A 11 22.39 -8.07 -26.28
CA SER A 11 23.65 -8.17 -25.51
C SER A 11 24.84 -7.54 -26.23
N ALA A 12 24.84 -7.57 -27.57
CA ALA A 12 25.86 -6.95 -28.42
C ALA A 12 25.92 -5.41 -28.34
N ALA A 13 24.82 -4.75 -27.93
CA ALA A 13 24.74 -3.30 -27.85
C ALA A 13 25.56 -2.71 -26.68
N ARG A 14 25.85 -3.53 -25.64
CA ARG A 14 26.63 -3.13 -24.46
C ARG A 14 26.18 -1.80 -23.86
N LEU A 15 24.88 -1.68 -23.58
CA LEU A 15 24.26 -0.47 -23.02
C LEU A 15 25.05 0.01 -21.77
N PRO A 16 25.64 1.23 -21.79
CA PRO A 16 26.37 1.77 -20.66
C PRO A 16 25.51 1.77 -19.40
N ARG A 17 26.08 1.42 -18.25
CA ARG A 17 25.31 1.34 -16.98
C ARG A 17 24.63 2.67 -16.66
N GLU A 18 25.25 3.79 -16.97
CA GLU A 18 24.72 5.14 -16.75
C GLU A 18 23.45 5.43 -17.55
N GLU A 19 23.24 4.71 -18.66
CA GLU A 19 22.04 4.81 -19.50
C GLU A 19 20.91 3.87 -19.05
N GLN A 20 21.20 2.89 -18.18
CA GLN A 20 20.22 1.92 -17.67
C GLN A 20 19.30 2.55 -16.63
N LEU A 21 18.03 2.14 -16.61
CA LEU A 21 17.02 2.61 -15.68
C LEU A 21 17.46 2.33 -14.24
N ALA A 22 17.95 1.13 -13.94
CA ALA A 22 18.40 0.78 -12.59
C ALA A 22 19.48 1.74 -12.06
N TRP A 23 20.37 2.24 -12.92
CA TRP A 23 21.36 3.24 -12.53
C TRP A 23 20.72 4.60 -12.28
N LYS A 24 19.81 5.03 -13.16
CA LYS A 24 19.08 6.30 -13.02
C LYS A 24 18.26 6.31 -11.72
N LEU A 25 17.60 5.21 -11.36
CA LEU A 25 16.92 5.03 -10.08
C LEU A 25 17.90 5.14 -8.90
N ALA A 26 19.07 4.49 -9.00
CA ALA A 26 20.12 4.59 -7.99
C ALA A 26 20.63 6.04 -7.82
N VAL A 27 20.80 6.79 -8.91
CA VAL A 27 21.17 8.22 -8.87
C VAL A 27 20.10 9.08 -8.20
N VAL A 28 18.81 8.82 -8.48
CA VAL A 28 17.71 9.52 -7.80
C VAL A 28 17.77 9.30 -6.29
N ALA A 29 18.00 8.05 -5.88
CA ALA A 29 18.10 7.67 -4.48
C ALA A 29 19.31 8.28 -3.78
N THR A 30 20.51 8.12 -4.34
CA THR A 30 21.75 8.62 -3.73
C THR A 30 21.84 10.15 -3.76
N GLY A 31 21.19 10.79 -4.74
CA GLY A 31 21.04 12.24 -4.85
C GLY A 31 19.87 12.84 -4.06
N THR A 32 19.15 12.06 -3.25
CA THR A 32 18.09 12.61 -2.38
C THR A 32 18.72 13.51 -1.31
N GLN A 33 18.09 14.65 -1.06
CA GLN A 33 18.61 15.69 -0.16
C GLN A 33 18.82 15.16 1.27
N GLU A 34 19.67 15.87 2.02
CA GLU A 34 19.82 15.63 3.45
C GLU A 34 18.52 15.93 4.20
N ALA A 35 18.31 15.31 5.36
CA ALA A 35 17.04 15.43 6.09
C ALA A 35 16.61 16.88 6.38
N GLY A 36 17.57 17.77 6.68
CA GLY A 36 17.29 19.19 6.91
C GLY A 36 17.00 20.00 5.65
N GLU A 37 17.22 19.42 4.47
CA GLU A 37 17.01 20.02 3.14
C GLU A 37 15.93 19.29 2.34
N LEU A 38 15.30 18.26 2.93
CA LEU A 38 14.12 17.63 2.35
C LEU A 38 13.01 18.66 2.22
N ASP A 39 12.17 18.46 1.20
CA ASP A 39 10.95 19.23 1.08
C ASP A 39 10.09 19.06 2.37
N PRO A 40 9.69 20.17 3.02
CA PRO A 40 9.05 20.11 4.32
C PRO A 40 7.70 19.39 4.28
N ASP A 41 6.95 19.51 3.17
CA ASP A 41 5.66 18.83 3.02
C ASP A 41 5.88 17.33 2.82
N ALA A 42 6.88 16.95 2.01
CA ALA A 42 7.25 15.54 1.81
C ALA A 42 7.72 14.88 3.12
N ALA A 43 8.55 15.57 3.92
CA ALA A 43 8.99 15.09 5.22
C ALA A 43 7.83 14.96 6.22
N ALA A 44 6.92 15.94 6.25
CA ALA A 44 5.72 15.89 7.08
C ALA A 44 4.78 14.76 6.66
N MET A 45 4.67 14.48 5.36
CA MET A 45 3.88 13.37 4.84
C MET A 45 4.52 12.01 5.15
N ALA A 46 5.84 11.87 5.08
CA ALA A 46 6.53 10.65 5.51
C ALA A 46 6.21 10.32 6.99
N ALA A 47 6.18 11.32 7.86
CA ALA A 47 5.74 11.14 9.24
C ALA A 47 4.26 10.74 9.36
N ASN A 48 3.37 11.26 8.51
CA ASN A 48 1.98 10.79 8.42
C ASN A 48 1.90 9.31 8.00
N ARG A 49 2.72 8.88 7.04
CA ARG A 49 2.75 7.48 6.55
C ARG A 49 3.26 6.51 7.60
N ILE A 50 4.17 6.94 8.48
CA ILE A 50 4.58 6.16 9.65
C ILE A 50 3.40 5.95 10.61
N ILE A 51 2.63 7.01 10.89
CA ILE A 51 1.40 6.91 11.71
C ILE A 51 0.41 5.94 11.06
N ASP A 52 0.18 6.10 9.76
CA ASP A 52 -0.77 5.27 9.00
C ASP A 52 -0.39 3.78 9.06
N ASN A 53 0.87 3.44 8.78
CA ASN A 53 1.36 2.08 8.85
C ASN A 53 1.25 1.47 10.25
N ALA A 54 1.66 2.20 11.29
CA ALA A 54 1.56 1.70 12.66
C ALA A 54 0.10 1.48 13.07
N SER A 55 -0.82 2.33 12.60
CA SER A 55 -2.26 2.17 12.83
C SER A 55 -2.75 0.82 12.31
N VAL A 56 -2.39 0.49 11.07
CA VAL A 56 -2.80 -0.77 10.44
C VAL A 56 -2.12 -1.96 11.09
N ALA A 57 -0.83 -1.86 11.39
CA ALA A 57 -0.06 -2.93 12.02
C ALA A 57 -0.62 -3.31 13.40
N VAL A 58 -0.95 -2.31 14.24
CA VAL A 58 -1.53 -2.51 15.57
C VAL A 58 -2.91 -3.18 15.49
N ALA A 59 -3.79 -2.68 14.61
CA ALA A 59 -5.12 -3.28 14.41
C ALA A 59 -5.06 -4.73 13.87
N SER A 60 -3.93 -5.12 13.28
CA SER A 60 -3.76 -6.44 12.67
C SER A 60 -3.08 -7.46 13.59
N LEU A 61 -2.69 -7.10 14.81
CA LEU A 61 -1.80 -7.93 15.66
C LEU A 61 -2.29 -9.35 15.91
N LEU A 62 -3.61 -9.52 16.07
CA LEU A 62 -4.27 -10.80 16.35
C LEU A 62 -4.81 -11.48 15.07
N ARG A 63 -4.51 -10.94 13.89
CA ARG A 63 -4.80 -11.62 12.62
C ARG A 63 -3.82 -12.77 12.44
N ARG A 64 -4.33 -13.91 11.99
CA ARG A 64 -3.53 -15.14 11.81
C ARG A 64 -2.29 -14.93 10.94
N PRO A 65 -2.33 -14.27 9.76
CA PRO A 65 -1.13 -14.07 8.94
C PRO A 65 -0.05 -13.26 9.67
N VAL A 66 -0.45 -12.21 10.38
CA VAL A 66 0.46 -11.35 11.16
C VAL A 66 1.11 -12.12 12.30
N ALA A 67 0.31 -12.91 13.03
CA ALA A 67 0.81 -13.75 14.11
C ALA A 67 1.77 -14.85 13.62
N VAL A 68 1.48 -15.48 12.49
CA VAL A 68 2.41 -16.44 11.85
C VAL A 68 3.70 -15.75 11.40
N ALA A 69 3.62 -14.57 10.77
CA ALA A 69 4.79 -13.82 10.32
C ALA A 69 5.69 -13.40 11.49
N ARG A 70 5.08 -12.93 12.58
CA ARG A 70 5.77 -12.60 13.84
C ARG A 70 6.44 -13.82 14.45
N ALA A 71 5.75 -14.96 14.54
CA ALA A 71 6.33 -16.20 15.04
C ALA A 71 7.54 -16.66 14.20
N GLN A 72 7.46 -16.57 12.86
CA GLN A 72 8.61 -16.82 11.99
C GLN A 72 9.77 -15.88 12.31
N ALA A 73 9.53 -14.58 12.39
CA ALA A 73 10.58 -13.60 12.65
C ALA A 73 11.26 -13.82 14.00
N LEU A 74 10.50 -14.13 15.06
CA LEU A 74 11.04 -14.38 16.40
C LEU A 74 11.93 -15.63 16.50
N ALA A 75 11.84 -16.56 15.55
CA ALA A 75 12.77 -17.68 15.43
C ALA A 75 14.15 -17.26 14.88
N HIS A 76 14.29 -16.05 14.36
CA HIS A 76 15.52 -15.47 13.81
C HIS A 76 16.00 -14.29 14.64
N SER A 77 16.34 -14.57 15.91
CA SER A 77 16.88 -13.56 16.82
C SER A 77 18.20 -12.99 16.32
N ALA A 78 18.40 -11.70 16.52
CA ALA A 78 19.66 -11.01 16.21
C ALA A 78 20.40 -10.62 17.49
N SER A 79 21.73 -10.48 17.40
CA SER A 79 22.49 -9.72 18.39
C SER A 79 22.09 -8.23 18.34
N VAL A 80 22.15 -7.58 19.49
CA VAL A 80 21.81 -6.14 19.66
C VAL A 80 22.66 -5.28 18.71
N PRO A 81 22.09 -4.28 18.01
CA PRO A 81 20.77 -3.68 18.25
C PRO A 81 19.56 -4.46 17.71
N GLY A 82 19.69 -5.18 16.60
CA GLY A 82 18.55 -5.87 15.95
C GLY A 82 17.42 -4.91 15.52
N ALA A 83 16.29 -5.46 15.09
CA ALA A 83 15.09 -4.70 14.73
C ALA A 83 13.87 -5.15 15.54
N ALA A 84 12.93 -4.23 15.81
CA ALA A 84 11.73 -4.50 16.59
C ALA A 84 10.61 -5.12 15.73
N VAL A 85 9.69 -5.84 16.37
CA VAL A 85 8.49 -6.43 15.74
C VAL A 85 7.24 -5.97 16.49
N PHE A 86 6.21 -5.53 15.77
CA PHE A 86 4.94 -5.13 16.39
C PHE A 86 4.35 -6.28 17.23
N GLY A 87 4.00 -5.97 18.48
CA GLY A 87 3.42 -6.95 19.40
C GLY A 87 4.41 -7.92 20.04
N ALA A 88 5.73 -7.68 19.92
CA ALA A 88 6.75 -8.50 20.56
C ALA A 88 7.84 -7.65 21.23
N THR A 89 8.49 -8.24 22.24
CA THR A 89 9.63 -7.63 22.95
C THR A 89 10.99 -8.02 22.35
N GLY A 90 11.03 -9.08 21.55
CA GLY A 90 12.25 -9.59 20.92
C GLY A 90 12.89 -8.64 19.89
N ARG A 91 14.19 -8.84 19.63
CA ARG A 91 14.93 -8.22 18.53
C ARG A 91 15.34 -9.29 17.54
N VAL A 92 15.09 -9.04 16.26
CA VAL A 92 15.31 -10.00 15.17
C VAL A 92 16.18 -9.39 14.08
N SER A 93 16.67 -10.22 13.16
CA SER A 93 17.40 -9.72 11.98
C SER A 93 16.49 -8.81 11.13
N PRO A 94 17.02 -7.75 10.51
CA PRO A 94 16.21 -6.69 9.90
C PRO A 94 15.31 -7.21 8.78
N GLU A 95 15.75 -8.22 8.02
CA GLU A 95 14.98 -8.86 6.96
C GLU A 95 13.77 -9.63 7.50
N TRP A 96 13.86 -10.17 8.72
CA TRP A 96 12.76 -10.85 9.40
C TRP A 96 11.83 -9.86 10.11
N ALA A 97 12.35 -8.75 10.64
CA ALA A 97 11.50 -7.65 11.10
C ALA A 97 10.70 -7.03 9.94
N ALA A 98 11.32 -6.85 8.77
CA ALA A 98 10.65 -6.39 7.56
C ALA A 98 9.52 -7.36 7.13
N TRP A 99 9.78 -8.67 7.19
CA TRP A 99 8.78 -9.71 6.93
C TRP A 99 7.56 -9.61 7.87
N ALA A 100 7.79 -9.58 9.17
CA ALA A 100 6.71 -9.55 10.16
C ALA A 100 5.94 -8.22 10.12
N ASN A 101 6.65 -7.09 10.17
CA ASN A 101 6.04 -5.76 10.20
C ASN A 101 5.39 -5.39 8.87
N GLY A 102 5.99 -5.79 7.74
CA GLY A 102 5.38 -5.63 6.41
C GLY A 102 4.06 -6.38 6.28
N THR A 103 4.00 -7.62 6.77
CA THR A 103 2.76 -8.40 6.78
C THR A 103 1.70 -7.70 7.64
N ALA A 104 2.09 -7.18 8.81
CA ALA A 104 1.18 -6.44 9.70
C ALA A 104 0.61 -5.17 9.05
N VAL A 105 1.45 -4.39 8.36
CA VAL A 105 1.04 -3.17 7.66
C VAL A 105 0.12 -3.47 6.47
N ARG A 106 0.32 -4.61 5.78
CA ARG A 106 -0.43 -4.94 4.57
C ARG A 106 -1.76 -5.67 4.83
N GLU A 107 -1.88 -6.38 5.95
CA GLU A 107 -2.97 -7.32 6.25
C GLU A 107 -4.37 -6.75 6.03
N LEU A 108 -4.68 -5.57 6.60
CA LEU A 108 -6.02 -4.97 6.45
C LEU A 108 -6.24 -4.24 5.13
N ASP A 109 -5.21 -4.13 4.28
CA ASP A 109 -5.24 -3.35 3.04
C ASP A 109 -5.68 -1.90 3.27
N PHE A 110 -5.23 -1.32 4.38
CA PHE A 110 -5.81 -0.08 4.92
C PHE A 110 -4.79 1.04 5.12
N HIS A 111 -3.57 0.89 4.60
CA HIS A 111 -2.59 1.98 4.52
C HIS A 111 -2.69 2.66 3.15
N ASP A 112 -1.73 3.53 2.84
CA ASP A 112 -1.74 4.29 1.60
C ASP A 112 -1.66 3.46 0.31
N THR A 113 -2.05 4.11 -0.77
CA THR A 113 -2.05 3.56 -2.11
C THR A 113 -1.77 4.66 -3.12
N TYR A 114 -1.40 4.25 -4.32
CA TYR A 114 -1.20 5.13 -5.45
C TYR A 114 -1.61 4.42 -6.74
N LEU A 115 -2.35 5.10 -7.61
CA LEU A 115 -2.85 4.53 -8.86
C LEU A 115 -2.48 5.43 -10.04
N ALA A 116 -1.63 4.91 -10.91
CA ALA A 116 -1.27 5.50 -12.19
C ALA A 116 -1.26 4.40 -13.27
N ALA A 117 -0.28 4.32 -14.16
CA ALA A 117 -0.24 3.24 -15.14
C ALA A 117 -0.39 1.86 -14.45
N ASP A 118 0.27 1.67 -13.31
CA ASP A 118 0.04 0.54 -12.40
C ASP A 118 -0.67 0.94 -11.08
N TYR A 119 -0.84 -0.03 -10.20
CA TYR A 119 -1.37 0.13 -8.85
C TYR A 119 -0.32 -0.22 -7.81
N SER A 120 -0.23 0.55 -6.73
CA SER A 120 0.73 0.27 -5.67
C SER A 120 0.30 0.69 -4.27
N HIS A 121 1.14 0.28 -3.33
CA HIS A 121 1.07 0.57 -1.90
C HIS A 121 2.44 1.09 -1.43
N PRO A 122 2.74 2.38 -1.61
CA PRO A 122 4.07 2.91 -1.31
C PRO A 122 4.47 2.81 0.17
N GLY A 123 3.50 2.77 1.08
CA GLY A 123 3.67 2.51 2.52
C GLY A 123 4.37 1.21 2.85
N ASP A 124 4.29 0.20 1.97
CA ASP A 124 5.00 -1.07 2.14
C ASP A 124 6.54 -0.91 2.15
N ASN A 125 7.09 0.24 1.69
CA ASN A 125 8.52 0.54 1.80
C ASN A 125 8.98 0.85 3.23
N ILE A 126 8.10 1.30 4.13
CA ILE A 126 8.50 1.81 5.45
C ILE A 126 8.99 0.69 6.39
N PRO A 127 8.32 -0.47 6.50
CA PRO A 127 8.77 -1.56 7.38
C PRO A 127 10.23 -2.01 7.14
N PRO A 128 10.70 -2.29 5.90
CA PRO A 128 12.10 -2.65 5.68
C PRO A 128 13.07 -1.50 5.99
N LEU A 129 12.72 -0.25 5.67
CA LEU A 129 13.56 0.92 5.98
C LEU A 129 13.72 1.12 7.49
N LEU A 130 12.64 1.03 8.25
CA LEU A 130 12.66 1.16 9.71
C LEU A 130 13.45 0.03 10.37
N ALA A 131 13.27 -1.21 9.90
CA ALA A 131 14.01 -2.36 10.40
C ALA A 131 15.53 -2.21 10.19
N VAL A 132 15.95 -1.80 8.99
CA VAL A 132 17.37 -1.55 8.71
C VAL A 132 17.90 -0.34 9.48
N ALA A 133 17.10 0.72 9.65
CA ALA A 133 17.51 1.88 10.44
C ALA A 133 17.85 1.50 11.89
N GLN A 134 16.96 0.74 12.56
CA GLN A 134 17.21 0.22 13.91
C GLN A 134 18.46 -0.67 13.94
N HIS A 135 18.55 -1.62 13.01
CA HIS A 135 19.64 -2.59 12.99
C HIS A 135 21.02 -1.98 12.74
N THR A 136 21.10 -0.94 11.90
CA THR A 136 22.36 -0.31 11.47
C THR A 136 22.69 0.99 12.20
N GLY A 137 21.93 1.30 13.24
CA GLY A 137 22.20 2.44 14.10
C GLY A 137 21.85 3.79 13.48
N ARG A 138 20.93 3.86 12.50
CA ARG A 138 20.56 5.11 11.82
C ARG A 138 19.56 5.94 12.63
N SER A 139 19.51 7.23 12.34
CA SER A 139 18.60 8.19 12.98
C SER A 139 17.25 8.26 12.27
N GLY A 140 16.27 8.95 12.86
CA GLY A 140 15.01 9.22 12.18
C GLY A 140 15.14 10.22 11.02
N ALA A 141 16.15 11.08 11.02
CA ALA A 141 16.54 11.87 9.85
C ALA A 141 16.96 10.99 8.66
N ASP A 142 17.78 9.96 8.90
CA ASP A 142 18.16 9.00 7.85
C ASP A 142 16.96 8.17 7.37
N LEU A 143 16.05 7.80 8.29
CA LEU A 143 14.81 7.11 7.95
C LEU A 143 13.93 7.96 7.02
N LEU A 144 13.73 9.25 7.31
CA LEU A 144 12.98 10.17 6.45
C LEU A 144 13.58 10.26 5.05
N ARG A 145 14.91 10.39 4.95
CA ARG A 145 15.62 10.39 3.66
C ARG A 145 15.33 9.13 2.86
N GLY A 146 15.38 7.96 3.51
CA GLY A 146 15.08 6.68 2.89
C GLY A 146 13.63 6.58 2.40
N ILE A 147 12.66 7.01 3.22
CA ILE A 147 11.23 6.97 2.88
C ILE A 147 10.94 7.85 1.67
N VAL A 148 11.41 9.10 1.68
CA VAL A 148 11.17 10.04 0.58
C VAL A 148 11.79 9.53 -0.72
N ALA A 149 13.02 9.00 -0.67
CA ALA A 149 13.67 8.39 -1.84
C ALA A 149 12.91 7.18 -2.39
N ALA A 150 12.43 6.29 -1.50
CA ALA A 150 11.67 5.10 -1.90
C ALA A 150 10.36 5.49 -2.58
N TYR A 151 9.62 6.44 -2.02
CA TYR A 151 8.36 6.92 -2.60
C TYR A 151 8.57 7.57 -3.96
N GLU A 152 9.62 8.38 -4.12
CA GLU A 152 9.96 9.00 -5.41
C GLU A 152 10.16 7.95 -6.51
N VAL A 153 10.97 6.93 -6.24
CA VAL A 153 11.23 5.84 -7.18
C VAL A 153 9.97 4.99 -7.43
N HIS A 154 9.24 4.64 -6.37
CA HIS A 154 8.06 3.78 -6.50
C HIS A 154 6.97 4.45 -7.34
N VAL A 155 6.68 5.72 -7.08
CA VAL A 155 5.68 6.49 -7.81
C VAL A 155 6.10 6.68 -9.27
N ALA A 156 7.39 6.97 -9.54
CA ALA A 156 7.88 7.09 -10.91
C ALA A 156 7.71 5.80 -11.72
N LEU A 157 8.04 4.64 -11.12
CA LEU A 157 7.85 3.33 -11.75
C LEU A 157 6.38 3.02 -12.02
N VAL A 158 5.51 3.33 -11.06
CA VAL A 158 4.05 3.11 -11.18
C VAL A 158 3.41 4.03 -12.22
N LYS A 159 3.93 5.25 -12.40
CA LYS A 159 3.54 6.15 -13.50
C LYS A 159 4.02 5.65 -14.87
N GLY A 160 5.22 5.09 -14.95
CA GLY A 160 5.88 4.77 -16.23
C GLY A 160 5.69 3.36 -16.77
N ILE A 161 5.46 2.35 -15.92
CA ILE A 161 5.43 0.94 -16.31
C ILE A 161 4.25 0.22 -15.64
N CYS A 162 3.27 -0.21 -16.42
CA CYS A 162 2.13 -1.00 -15.93
C CYS A 162 2.49 -2.49 -15.83
N LEU A 163 2.61 -3.06 -14.62
CA LEU A 163 2.82 -4.51 -14.47
C LEU A 163 1.50 -5.28 -14.52
N HIS A 164 0.40 -4.62 -14.12
CA HIS A 164 -0.93 -5.21 -14.12
C HIS A 164 -1.38 -5.70 -15.50
N GLU A 165 -1.12 -4.95 -16.58
CA GLU A 165 -1.50 -5.35 -17.95
C GLU A 165 -0.82 -6.66 -18.39
N HIS A 166 0.34 -6.96 -17.80
CA HIS A 166 1.12 -8.19 -18.02
C HIS A 166 0.82 -9.30 -17.01
N ARG A 167 -0.15 -9.11 -16.11
CA ARG A 167 -0.48 -10.05 -15.04
C ARG A 167 0.72 -10.33 -14.12
N ILE A 168 1.59 -9.34 -13.94
CA ILE A 168 2.69 -9.35 -12.99
C ILE A 168 2.24 -8.65 -11.70
N ASP A 169 2.73 -9.13 -10.55
CA ASP A 169 2.48 -8.49 -9.27
C ASP A 169 3.32 -7.21 -9.15
N HIS A 170 2.70 -6.15 -8.64
CA HIS A 170 3.29 -4.82 -8.50
C HIS A 170 4.51 -4.76 -7.55
N VAL A 171 4.73 -5.82 -6.76
CA VAL A 171 5.81 -5.90 -5.77
C VAL A 171 7.21 -5.85 -6.37
N ALA A 172 7.36 -6.09 -7.68
CA ALA A 172 8.62 -5.87 -8.39
C ALA A 172 9.07 -4.40 -8.31
N HIS A 173 8.15 -3.45 -8.53
CA HIS A 173 8.42 -2.02 -8.37
C HIS A 173 8.71 -1.64 -6.92
N LEU A 174 7.99 -2.26 -5.98
CA LEU A 174 8.23 -2.08 -4.55
C LEU A 174 9.66 -2.49 -4.15
N SER A 175 10.16 -3.63 -4.66
CA SER A 175 11.50 -4.11 -4.31
C SER A 175 12.61 -3.15 -4.79
N ALA A 176 12.47 -2.60 -6.00
CA ALA A 176 13.38 -1.61 -6.56
C ALA A 176 13.37 -0.31 -5.73
N ALA A 177 12.17 0.16 -5.40
CA ALA A 177 11.98 1.34 -4.56
C ALA A 177 12.55 1.15 -3.15
N THR A 178 12.35 -0.02 -2.53
CA THR A 178 12.92 -0.34 -1.22
C THR A 178 14.45 -0.40 -1.28
N ALA A 179 15.05 -1.03 -2.30
CA ALA A 179 16.50 -1.04 -2.47
C ALA A 179 17.07 0.37 -2.63
N CYS A 180 16.42 1.23 -3.42
CA CYS A 180 16.75 2.64 -3.55
C CYS A 180 16.63 3.39 -2.21
N GLY A 181 15.51 3.22 -1.50
CA GLY A 181 15.30 3.83 -0.18
C GLY A 181 16.35 3.41 0.85
N LEU A 182 16.73 2.13 0.88
CA LEU A 182 17.80 1.61 1.73
C LEU A 182 19.15 2.22 1.35
N GLY A 183 19.42 2.37 0.06
CA GLY A 183 20.60 3.07 -0.45
C GLY A 183 20.70 4.52 0.03
N ALA A 184 19.58 5.24 -0.01
CA ALA A 184 19.50 6.60 0.52
C ALA A 184 19.63 6.62 2.05
N LEU A 185 18.93 5.76 2.77
CA LEU A 185 19.00 5.66 4.23
C LEU A 185 20.42 5.36 4.74
N LEU A 186 21.15 4.49 4.05
CA LEU A 186 22.50 4.07 4.41
C LEU A 186 23.61 4.91 3.75
N ARG A 187 23.26 5.85 2.87
CA ARG A 187 24.21 6.70 2.10
C ARG A 187 25.20 5.88 1.29
N LEU A 188 24.69 4.84 0.63
CA LEU A 188 25.52 3.94 -0.17
C LEU A 188 25.98 4.62 -1.47
N PRO A 189 27.10 4.17 -2.06
CA PRO A 189 27.49 4.55 -3.41
C PRO A 189 26.43 4.13 -4.44
N THR A 190 26.28 4.93 -5.50
CA THR A 190 25.33 4.67 -6.60
C THR A 190 25.53 3.28 -7.20
N GLU A 191 26.77 2.84 -7.36
CA GLU A 191 27.13 1.51 -7.87
C GLU A 191 26.55 0.38 -7.02
N THR A 192 26.55 0.53 -5.70
CA THR A 192 26.01 -0.46 -4.78
C THR A 192 24.49 -0.54 -4.88
N VAL A 193 23.82 0.63 -4.89
CA VAL A 193 22.36 0.70 -5.03
C VAL A 193 21.92 0.13 -6.38
N TYR A 194 22.67 0.44 -7.44
CA TYR A 194 22.46 -0.12 -8.77
C TYR A 194 22.47 -1.65 -8.75
N GLN A 195 23.50 -2.29 -8.18
CA GLN A 195 23.56 -3.75 -8.11
C GLN A 195 22.43 -4.36 -7.28
N ALA A 196 22.00 -3.67 -6.21
CA ALA A 196 20.89 -4.10 -5.38
C ALA A 196 19.55 -4.06 -6.12
N VAL A 197 19.26 -2.98 -6.86
CA VAL A 197 18.05 -2.84 -7.68
C VAL A 197 17.96 -3.97 -8.71
N GLN A 198 19.08 -4.27 -9.37
CA GLN A 198 19.14 -5.34 -10.39
C GLN A 198 18.73 -6.69 -9.79
N GLN A 199 19.28 -7.06 -8.63
CA GLN A 199 18.91 -8.31 -7.96
C GLN A 199 17.46 -8.29 -7.44
N ALA A 200 17.04 -7.19 -6.79
CA ALA A 200 15.72 -7.09 -6.19
C ALA A 200 14.60 -7.28 -7.23
N VAL A 201 14.69 -6.60 -8.38
CA VAL A 201 13.72 -6.75 -9.47
C VAL A 201 13.75 -8.17 -10.03
N HIS A 202 14.94 -8.73 -10.24
CA HIS A 202 15.11 -10.09 -10.78
C HIS A 202 14.41 -11.15 -9.93
N THR A 203 14.50 -11.05 -8.60
CA THR A 203 14.05 -12.11 -7.68
C THR A 203 12.64 -11.90 -7.12
N THR A 204 12.02 -10.73 -7.34
CA THR A 204 10.69 -10.40 -6.81
C THR A 204 9.62 -10.25 -7.89
N THR A 205 9.96 -10.50 -9.15
CA THR A 205 8.97 -10.54 -10.23
C THR A 205 8.13 -11.81 -10.12
N ALA A 206 6.90 -11.67 -9.65
CA ALA A 206 5.97 -12.77 -9.44
C ALA A 206 4.73 -12.61 -10.32
N THR A 207 4.07 -13.74 -10.62
CA THR A 207 2.75 -13.70 -11.26
C THR A 207 1.72 -13.04 -10.35
N ARG A 208 0.67 -12.48 -10.93
CA ARG A 208 -0.45 -11.89 -10.18
C ARG A 208 -1.44 -12.93 -9.63
N GLN A 209 -1.08 -14.21 -9.62
CA GLN A 209 -1.92 -15.26 -9.02
C GLN A 209 -2.14 -15.03 -7.52
N SER A 210 -1.24 -14.29 -6.86
CA SER A 210 -1.39 -13.78 -5.49
C SER A 210 -2.67 -12.97 -5.23
N ARG A 211 -3.37 -12.51 -6.29
CA ARG A 211 -4.51 -11.58 -6.23
C ARG A 211 -5.71 -12.01 -7.08
N LYS A 212 -5.80 -13.29 -7.47
CA LYS A 212 -6.89 -13.83 -8.31
C LYS A 212 -7.31 -15.23 -7.85
N GLY A 213 -8.60 -15.55 -7.97
CA GLY A 213 -9.17 -16.84 -7.52
C GLY A 213 -9.41 -16.86 -6.02
N GLU A 214 -9.02 -17.94 -5.34
CA GLU A 214 -8.98 -17.99 -3.87
C GLU A 214 -7.87 -17.06 -3.36
N ILE A 215 -8.26 -15.86 -2.93
CA ILE A 215 -7.32 -14.87 -2.41
C ILE A 215 -6.82 -15.34 -1.03
N SER A 216 -5.66 -15.98 -1.01
CA SER A 216 -5.02 -16.45 0.22
C SER A 216 -4.33 -15.33 1.00
N SER A 217 -3.91 -15.63 2.23
CA SER A 217 -3.12 -14.73 3.07
C SER A 217 -1.82 -14.27 2.44
N TRP A 218 -1.33 -14.94 1.38
CA TRP A 218 -0.15 -14.52 0.62
C TRP A 218 -0.24 -13.08 0.10
N LYS A 219 -1.46 -12.55 -0.12
CA LYS A 219 -1.67 -11.13 -0.47
C LYS A 219 -0.99 -10.18 0.53
N ALA A 220 -0.98 -10.50 1.82
CA ALA A 220 -0.33 -9.73 2.87
C ALA A 220 1.19 -9.95 2.93
N TYR A 221 1.64 -11.17 2.64
CA TYR A 221 3.07 -11.53 2.65
C TYR A 221 3.83 -11.03 1.42
N ALA A 222 3.20 -10.88 0.27
CA ALA A 222 3.91 -10.57 -0.98
C ALA A 222 4.71 -9.25 -0.91
N PRO A 223 4.17 -8.12 -0.37
CA PRO A 223 4.97 -6.91 -0.18
C PRO A 223 6.08 -7.08 0.87
N ALA A 224 5.80 -7.82 1.95
CA ALA A 224 6.78 -8.12 2.98
C ALA A 224 7.96 -8.95 2.45
N PHE A 225 7.68 -9.88 1.54
CA PHE A 225 8.70 -10.65 0.80
C PHE A 225 9.60 -9.72 -0.03
N ALA A 226 9.01 -8.78 -0.77
CA ALA A 226 9.78 -7.84 -1.58
C ALA A 226 10.69 -6.96 -0.72
N GLY A 227 10.21 -6.49 0.44
CA GLY A 227 11.03 -5.75 1.40
C GLY A 227 12.18 -6.59 1.97
N LYS A 228 11.92 -7.85 2.34
CA LYS A 228 12.94 -8.81 2.80
C LYS A 228 14.00 -9.07 1.72
N ALA A 229 13.57 -9.34 0.49
CA ALA A 229 14.47 -9.59 -0.64
C ALA A 229 15.33 -8.35 -0.99
N ALA A 230 14.77 -7.14 -0.87
CA ALA A 230 15.52 -5.90 -1.08
C ALA A 230 16.62 -5.69 -0.03
N ILE A 231 16.36 -6.01 1.25
CA ILE A 231 17.39 -5.98 2.30
C ILE A 231 18.53 -6.94 1.98
N GLU A 232 18.22 -8.17 1.59
CA GLU A 232 19.22 -9.19 1.22
C GLU A 232 20.02 -8.76 -0.03
N ALA A 233 19.37 -8.15 -1.02
CA ALA A 233 20.03 -7.63 -2.21
C ALA A 233 20.99 -6.47 -1.90
N VAL A 234 20.58 -5.53 -1.04
CA VAL A 234 21.44 -4.42 -0.58
C VAL A 234 22.62 -4.95 0.23
N ASP A 235 22.40 -5.85 1.18
CA ASP A 235 23.47 -6.42 2.01
C ASP A 235 24.52 -7.17 1.17
N ARG A 236 24.06 -7.96 0.18
CA ARG A 236 24.94 -8.63 -0.79
C ARG A 236 25.73 -7.62 -1.62
N ALA A 237 25.07 -6.61 -2.20
CA ALA A 237 25.74 -5.59 -3.01
C ALA A 237 26.77 -4.77 -2.20
N MET A 238 26.51 -4.49 -0.91
CA MET A 238 27.45 -3.82 -0.02
C MET A 238 28.77 -4.60 0.19
N ARG A 239 28.77 -5.92 -0.08
CA ARG A 239 29.98 -6.77 -0.05
C ARG A 239 30.73 -6.79 -1.39
N GLY A 240 30.35 -5.94 -2.34
CA GLY A 240 31.01 -5.82 -3.65
C GLY A 240 30.51 -6.81 -4.70
N GLU A 241 29.46 -7.56 -4.38
CA GLU A 241 28.85 -8.51 -5.31
C GLU A 241 28.05 -7.80 -6.41
N THR A 242 28.07 -8.39 -7.60
CA THR A 242 27.35 -7.87 -8.79
C THR A 242 26.11 -8.72 -9.10
N SER A 243 25.21 -8.21 -9.94
CA SER A 243 23.91 -8.79 -10.22
C SER A 243 23.63 -8.87 -11.73
N PRO A 244 22.66 -9.69 -12.19
CA PRO A 244 22.26 -9.73 -13.60
C PRO A 244 21.94 -8.34 -14.16
N SER A 245 22.49 -8.00 -15.33
CA SER A 245 22.52 -6.62 -15.83
C SER A 245 22.56 -6.55 -17.36
N PRO A 246 21.84 -5.61 -18.01
CA PRO A 246 20.80 -4.71 -17.45
C PRO A 246 19.54 -5.48 -17.02
N ILE A 247 18.95 -5.17 -15.85
CA ILE A 247 17.74 -5.89 -15.42
C ILE A 247 16.51 -5.50 -16.22
N TYR A 248 16.32 -4.21 -16.55
CA TYR A 248 15.16 -3.75 -17.31
C TYR A 248 15.39 -3.97 -18.80
N GLU A 249 16.48 -3.40 -19.32
CA GLU A 249 16.77 -3.32 -20.75
C GLU A 249 17.41 -4.57 -21.36
N GLY A 250 17.84 -5.54 -20.56
CA GLY A 250 18.56 -6.70 -21.06
C GLY A 250 17.77 -7.53 -22.06
N GLU A 251 18.47 -8.17 -23.00
CA GLU A 251 17.90 -9.10 -23.98
C GLU A 251 17.13 -10.26 -23.32
N ASP A 252 17.65 -10.74 -22.19
CA ASP A 252 16.98 -11.70 -21.29
C ASP A 252 16.45 -11.04 -20.00
N GLY A 253 16.16 -9.74 -20.08
CA GLY A 253 15.76 -8.90 -18.96
C GLY A 253 14.26 -8.91 -18.68
N PHE A 254 13.89 -8.12 -17.68
CA PHE A 254 12.53 -7.93 -17.18
C PHE A 254 11.57 -7.46 -18.27
N LEU A 255 11.94 -6.45 -19.07
CA LEU A 255 11.07 -5.97 -20.15
C LEU A 255 10.86 -7.05 -21.24
N ALA A 256 11.94 -7.70 -21.64
CA ALA A 256 11.95 -8.66 -22.75
C ALA A 256 11.13 -9.91 -22.47
N TRP A 257 11.07 -10.40 -21.23
CA TRP A 257 10.41 -11.68 -20.92
C TRP A 257 9.20 -11.58 -20.02
N MET A 258 9.09 -10.53 -19.20
CA MET A 258 7.99 -10.41 -18.24
C MET A 258 6.89 -9.45 -18.71
N LEU A 259 7.21 -8.52 -19.62
CA LEU A 259 6.27 -7.49 -20.09
C LEU A 259 5.92 -7.63 -21.59
N ASN A 260 6.20 -6.62 -22.42
CA ASN A 260 5.79 -6.51 -23.82
C ASN A 260 6.74 -7.19 -24.83
N GLY A 261 7.68 -8.02 -24.36
CA GLY A 261 8.62 -8.67 -25.27
C GLY A 261 9.75 -7.74 -25.73
N PRO A 262 10.46 -8.11 -26.81
CA PRO A 262 11.53 -7.30 -27.42
C PRO A 262 11.09 -5.90 -27.88
N GLU A 263 9.80 -5.69 -28.10
CA GLU A 263 9.21 -4.41 -28.53
C GLU A 263 8.78 -3.52 -27.36
N SER A 264 9.11 -3.90 -26.12
CA SER A 264 8.82 -3.09 -24.93
C SER A 264 9.40 -1.69 -25.06
N ASP A 265 8.55 -0.68 -24.90
CA ASP A 265 8.92 0.74 -24.95
C ASP A 265 8.16 1.50 -23.87
N TYR A 266 8.86 1.85 -22.79
CA TYR A 266 8.29 2.58 -21.65
C TYR A 266 9.00 3.91 -21.45
N THR A 267 8.25 4.88 -20.91
CA THR A 267 8.81 6.16 -20.47
C THR A 267 8.71 6.26 -18.95
N VAL A 268 9.85 6.36 -18.27
CA VAL A 268 9.91 6.62 -16.83
C VAL A 268 10.39 8.05 -16.61
N ARG A 269 9.52 8.88 -16.03
CA ARG A 269 9.84 10.27 -15.68
C ARG A 269 10.48 10.33 -14.29
N LEU A 270 11.72 10.78 -14.21
CA LEU A 270 12.48 10.91 -12.97
C LEU A 270 12.82 12.38 -12.68
N PRO A 271 13.04 12.77 -11.42
CA PRO A 271 13.38 14.14 -11.09
C PRO A 271 14.80 14.51 -11.55
N GLU A 272 15.02 15.80 -11.82
CA GLU A 272 16.33 16.34 -12.18
C GLU A 272 17.32 16.27 -11.00
N PRO A 273 18.64 16.32 -11.26
CA PRO A 273 19.63 16.51 -10.20
C PRO A 273 19.29 17.76 -9.36
N GLY A 274 19.19 17.59 -8.04
CA GLY A 274 18.85 18.66 -7.10
C GLY A 274 17.36 19.00 -6.97
N GLU A 275 16.48 18.46 -7.84
CA GLU A 275 15.03 18.64 -7.72
C GLU A 275 14.49 17.98 -6.44
N ALA A 276 13.60 18.68 -5.73
CA ALA A 276 13.01 18.20 -4.49
C ALA A 276 12.18 16.93 -4.72
N ARG A 277 12.35 15.93 -3.86
CA ARG A 277 11.59 14.67 -3.93
C ARG A 277 10.22 14.87 -3.28
N ARG A 278 9.17 14.84 -4.09
CA ARG A 278 7.81 15.26 -3.70
C ARG A 278 6.75 14.21 -4.02
N ALA A 279 7.10 13.09 -4.66
CA ALA A 279 6.10 12.13 -5.14
C ALA A 279 5.26 11.48 -4.01
N ILE A 280 5.74 11.49 -2.76
CA ILE A 280 4.96 11.05 -1.58
C ILE A 280 3.67 11.86 -1.38
N LEU A 281 3.61 13.09 -1.88
CA LEU A 281 2.43 13.95 -1.81
C LEU A 281 1.33 13.52 -2.79
N ASP A 282 1.68 12.78 -3.83
CA ASP A 282 0.73 12.23 -4.81
C ASP A 282 0.02 10.98 -4.27
N THR A 283 0.61 10.29 -3.28
CA THR A 283 0.02 9.08 -2.67
C THR A 283 -1.05 9.45 -1.66
N TYR A 284 -1.94 8.50 -1.36
CA TYR A 284 -3.07 8.80 -0.50
C TYR A 284 -3.51 7.64 0.36
N THR A 285 -3.90 7.97 1.59
CA THR A 285 -4.38 6.96 2.54
C THR A 285 -5.81 6.58 2.23
N LYS A 286 -6.14 5.33 2.52
CA LYS A 286 -7.54 4.88 2.60
C LYS A 286 -8.12 5.40 3.91
N GLU A 287 -9.22 6.14 3.85
CA GLU A 287 -9.98 6.54 5.05
C GLU A 287 -10.83 5.36 5.55
N HIS A 288 -11.30 4.51 4.64
CA HIS A 288 -12.17 3.39 4.94
C HIS A 288 -11.45 2.05 4.71
N SER A 289 -11.62 1.05 5.59
CA SER A 289 -11.03 -0.27 5.38
C SER A 289 -11.87 -1.01 4.34
N ALA A 290 -11.56 -0.81 3.06
CA ALA A 290 -12.22 -1.41 1.91
C ALA A 290 -11.28 -1.36 0.69
N GLU A 291 -11.63 -2.09 -0.39
CA GLU A 291 -10.95 -1.90 -1.67
C GLU A 291 -10.98 -0.42 -2.08
N TYR A 292 -9.96 0.04 -2.81
CA TYR A 292 -9.80 1.45 -3.09
C TYR A 292 -10.97 2.04 -3.92
N GLN A 293 -11.49 1.28 -4.88
CA GLN A 293 -12.58 1.68 -5.77
C GLN A 293 -13.87 1.88 -4.96
N ALA A 294 -13.90 1.40 -3.71
CA ALA A 294 -15.01 1.63 -2.79
C ALA A 294 -14.88 2.89 -1.93
N GLN A 295 -13.71 3.55 -1.85
CA GLN A 295 -13.51 4.73 -0.99
C GLN A 295 -14.49 5.85 -1.37
N ALA A 296 -14.50 6.24 -2.64
CA ALA A 296 -15.43 7.27 -3.14
C ALA A 296 -16.89 6.82 -3.07
N LEU A 297 -17.15 5.50 -3.16
CA LEU A 297 -18.51 4.96 -3.05
C LEU A 297 -19.06 5.08 -1.64
N ILE A 298 -18.22 4.88 -0.61
CA ILE A 298 -18.60 5.06 0.80
C ILE A 298 -18.93 6.54 1.07
N ASP A 299 -18.07 7.47 0.62
CA ASP A 299 -18.33 8.90 0.80
C ASP A 299 -19.58 9.36 0.03
N LEU A 300 -19.78 8.84 -1.18
CA LEU A 300 -20.98 9.09 -1.98
C LEU A 300 -22.24 8.54 -1.31
N ALA A 301 -22.20 7.33 -0.76
CA ALA A 301 -23.30 6.73 -0.01
C ALA A 301 -23.68 7.59 1.21
N ARG A 302 -22.69 8.14 1.93
CA ARG A 302 -22.93 9.06 3.06
C ARG A 302 -23.66 10.33 2.61
N ARG A 303 -23.23 10.94 1.51
CA ARG A 303 -23.89 12.12 0.91
C ARG A 303 -25.32 11.81 0.45
N LEU A 304 -25.53 10.65 -0.16
CA LEU A 304 -26.85 10.22 -0.63
C LEU A 304 -27.79 9.91 0.53
N ARG A 305 -27.28 9.34 1.62
CA ARG A 305 -28.06 9.06 2.82
C ARG A 305 -28.76 10.31 3.36
N GLU A 306 -28.08 11.47 3.34
CA GLU A 306 -28.67 12.75 3.79
C GLU A 306 -29.83 13.22 2.92
N LYS A 307 -29.88 12.77 1.65
CA LYS A 307 -30.88 13.15 0.65
C LYS A 307 -31.97 12.08 0.47
N THR A 308 -31.72 10.86 0.92
CA THR A 308 -32.59 9.70 0.69
C THR A 308 -33.62 9.59 1.80
N GLY A 309 -34.87 9.26 1.43
CA GLY A 309 -35.93 8.93 2.36
C GLY A 309 -35.74 7.56 3.05
N PRO A 310 -36.80 6.98 3.63
CA PRO A 310 -36.74 5.67 4.27
C PRO A 310 -36.24 4.58 3.31
N LEU A 311 -35.19 3.85 3.72
CA LEU A 311 -34.52 2.87 2.85
C LEU A 311 -35.38 1.63 2.54
N ASP A 312 -36.39 1.34 3.37
CA ASP A 312 -37.41 0.29 3.10
C ASP A 312 -38.31 0.65 1.90
N LYS A 313 -38.32 1.92 1.48
CA LYS A 313 -39.01 2.39 0.27
C LYS A 313 -38.12 2.41 -0.97
N VAL A 314 -36.87 1.96 -0.89
CA VAL A 314 -36.01 1.85 -2.07
C VAL A 314 -36.48 0.70 -2.95
N ARG A 315 -36.68 1.01 -4.24
CA ARG A 315 -37.00 0.04 -5.29
C ARG A 315 -35.74 -0.51 -5.95
N SER A 316 -34.78 0.35 -6.26
CA SER A 316 -33.51 -0.03 -6.89
C SER A 316 -32.40 0.98 -6.61
N VAL A 317 -31.16 0.51 -6.58
CA VAL A 317 -29.94 1.34 -6.55
C VAL A 317 -29.06 0.91 -7.71
N VAL A 318 -28.66 1.85 -8.56
CA VAL A 318 -27.79 1.59 -9.72
C VAL A 318 -26.53 2.44 -9.59
N LEU A 319 -25.37 1.78 -9.53
CA LEU A 319 -24.06 2.41 -9.61
C LEU A 319 -23.56 2.40 -11.06
N HIS A 320 -23.45 3.58 -11.66
CA HIS A 320 -22.75 3.81 -12.91
C HIS A 320 -21.26 4.06 -12.59
N THR A 321 -20.37 3.19 -13.08
CA THR A 321 -18.94 3.22 -12.73
C THR A 321 -18.06 2.66 -13.85
N SER A 322 -16.75 2.59 -13.64
CA SER A 322 -15.80 2.10 -14.64
C SER A 322 -15.93 0.59 -14.90
N HIS A 323 -15.41 0.15 -16.04
CA HIS A 323 -15.24 -1.27 -16.39
C HIS A 323 -14.58 -2.04 -15.24
N HIS A 324 -13.51 -1.47 -14.66
CA HIS A 324 -12.79 -2.11 -13.58
C HIS A 324 -13.69 -2.31 -12.36
N THR A 325 -14.33 -1.26 -11.85
CA THR A 325 -15.20 -1.38 -10.67
C THR A 325 -16.37 -2.32 -10.94
N HIS A 326 -16.99 -2.25 -12.12
CA HIS A 326 -18.11 -3.13 -12.49
C HIS A 326 -17.71 -4.62 -12.51
N ASN A 327 -16.59 -4.95 -13.15
CA ASN A 327 -16.15 -6.34 -13.36
C ASN A 327 -15.30 -6.92 -12.22
N VAL A 328 -14.70 -6.07 -11.37
CA VAL A 328 -13.82 -6.53 -10.29
C VAL A 328 -14.48 -6.53 -8.92
N ILE A 329 -15.30 -5.53 -8.58
CA ILE A 329 -16.00 -5.45 -7.27
C ILE A 329 -17.52 -5.26 -7.37
N GLY A 330 -18.04 -5.02 -8.57
CA GLY A 330 -19.47 -4.86 -8.84
C GLY A 330 -20.18 -6.15 -9.26
N SER A 331 -21.43 -6.01 -9.72
CA SER A 331 -22.26 -7.11 -10.21
C SER A 331 -21.74 -7.76 -11.49
N GLY A 332 -20.94 -7.04 -12.29
CA GLY A 332 -20.32 -7.57 -13.51
C GLY A 332 -19.27 -8.65 -13.25
N ALA A 333 -18.79 -8.78 -12.02
CA ALA A 333 -17.89 -9.87 -11.63
C ALA A 333 -18.53 -11.26 -11.72
N ASN A 334 -19.87 -11.34 -11.78
CA ASN A 334 -20.64 -12.59 -11.79
C ASN A 334 -20.26 -13.55 -10.64
N ASP A 335 -19.86 -12.98 -9.50
CA ASP A 335 -19.50 -13.71 -8.29
C ASP A 335 -20.67 -13.66 -7.29
N PRO A 336 -21.35 -14.80 -7.04
CA PRO A 336 -22.49 -14.83 -6.13
C PRO A 336 -22.09 -14.52 -4.67
N GLN A 337 -20.84 -14.72 -4.28
CA GLN A 337 -20.39 -14.41 -2.92
C GLN A 337 -20.46 -12.91 -2.61
N LYS A 338 -20.49 -12.05 -3.63
CA LYS A 338 -20.68 -10.59 -3.46
C LYS A 338 -22.09 -10.18 -3.09
N TYR A 339 -23.01 -11.13 -3.01
CA TYR A 339 -24.38 -10.96 -2.53
C TYR A 339 -24.72 -11.95 -1.40
N ASP A 340 -23.71 -12.61 -0.82
CA ASP A 340 -23.86 -13.60 0.22
C ASP A 340 -23.56 -13.00 1.60
N PRO A 341 -24.54 -12.93 2.53
CA PRO A 341 -24.31 -12.41 3.89
C PRO A 341 -23.37 -13.26 4.75
N THR A 342 -23.02 -14.46 4.29
CA THR A 342 -22.06 -15.36 4.96
C THR A 342 -20.66 -15.32 4.36
N ALA A 343 -20.44 -14.49 3.34
CA ALA A 343 -19.13 -14.32 2.71
C ALA A 343 -18.08 -13.82 3.71
N SER A 344 -16.82 -14.13 3.42
CA SER A 344 -15.70 -13.66 4.24
C SER A 344 -15.56 -12.13 4.19
N ARG A 345 -14.87 -11.56 5.18
CA ARG A 345 -14.52 -10.13 5.17
C ARG A 345 -13.80 -9.75 3.88
N GLU A 346 -12.89 -10.60 3.40
CA GLU A 346 -12.08 -10.40 2.19
C GLU A 346 -12.91 -10.42 0.90
N THR A 347 -14.13 -10.98 0.93
CA THR A 347 -15.09 -10.88 -0.17
C THR A 347 -15.97 -9.64 0.00
N LEU A 348 -16.43 -9.34 1.22
CA LEU A 348 -17.29 -8.19 1.50
C LEU A 348 -16.56 -6.85 1.29
N ASP A 349 -15.26 -6.78 1.58
CA ASP A 349 -14.43 -5.59 1.32
C ASP A 349 -14.15 -5.35 -0.17
N HIS A 350 -14.50 -6.31 -1.05
CA HIS A 350 -14.50 -6.25 -2.52
C HIS A 350 -15.92 -6.41 -3.13
N SER A 351 -16.97 -6.03 -2.39
CA SER A 351 -18.36 -6.00 -2.88
C SER A 351 -18.91 -4.58 -2.87
N ALA A 352 -18.87 -3.89 -4.02
CA ALA A 352 -19.49 -2.57 -4.18
C ALA A 352 -20.99 -2.55 -3.77
N PRO A 353 -21.80 -3.58 -4.11
CA PRO A 353 -23.19 -3.66 -3.67
C PRO A 353 -23.34 -3.68 -2.14
N TYR A 354 -22.53 -4.49 -1.45
CA TYR A 354 -22.53 -4.57 0.01
C TYR A 354 -22.11 -3.23 0.64
N ILE A 355 -21.00 -2.69 0.14
CA ILE A 355 -20.38 -1.47 0.67
C ILE A 355 -21.33 -0.28 0.56
N LEU A 356 -21.95 -0.08 -0.61
CA LEU A 356 -22.96 0.96 -0.80
C LEU A 356 -24.14 0.78 0.16
N THR A 357 -24.61 -0.46 0.33
CA THR A 357 -25.75 -0.77 1.21
C THR A 357 -25.46 -0.38 2.66
N VAL A 358 -24.38 -0.91 3.22
CA VAL A 358 -24.03 -0.68 4.63
C VAL A 358 -23.68 0.80 4.87
N ALA A 359 -22.97 1.44 3.94
CA ALA A 359 -22.66 2.88 4.06
C ALA A 359 -23.92 3.76 3.97
N LEU A 360 -24.90 3.41 3.13
CA LEU A 360 -26.20 4.10 3.06
C LEU A 360 -27.00 3.94 4.35
N GLU A 361 -27.02 2.75 4.95
CA GLU A 361 -27.75 2.50 6.19
C GLU A 361 -27.08 3.22 7.39
N ASP A 362 -25.79 2.98 7.58
CA ASP A 362 -25.07 3.37 8.80
C ASP A 362 -24.52 4.79 8.75
N GLY A 363 -24.36 5.39 7.56
CA GLY A 363 -23.76 6.72 7.40
C GLY A 363 -22.26 6.79 7.74
N GLY A 364 -21.61 5.63 7.89
CA GLY A 364 -20.20 5.49 8.19
C GLY A 364 -19.68 4.10 7.84
N TRP A 365 -18.36 3.91 7.96
CA TRP A 365 -17.69 2.65 7.68
C TRP A 365 -16.66 2.33 8.76
N HIS A 366 -16.75 1.14 9.35
CA HIS A 366 -15.84 0.71 10.41
C HIS A 366 -15.17 -0.61 10.03
N HIS A 367 -13.85 -0.68 10.21
CA HIS A 367 -13.01 -1.79 9.73
C HIS A 367 -13.35 -3.21 10.24
N GLU A 368 -14.04 -3.31 11.37
CA GLU A 368 -14.58 -4.56 11.92
C GLU A 368 -16.12 -4.61 11.91
N ARG A 369 -16.76 -3.70 12.66
CA ARG A 369 -18.23 -3.66 12.83
C ARG A 369 -19.01 -3.64 11.52
N SER A 370 -18.50 -2.99 10.46
CA SER A 370 -19.19 -2.99 9.15
C SER A 370 -19.13 -4.34 8.44
N TYR A 371 -18.33 -5.30 8.90
CA TYR A 371 -18.17 -6.65 8.34
C TYR A 371 -18.65 -7.76 9.28
N ALA A 372 -19.10 -7.42 10.50
CA ALA A 372 -19.53 -8.42 11.47
C ALA A 372 -20.69 -9.27 10.93
N PRO A 373 -20.71 -10.59 11.14
CA PRO A 373 -21.78 -11.46 10.65
C PRO A 373 -23.19 -10.98 11.05
N GLU A 374 -23.34 -10.46 12.27
CA GLU A 374 -24.60 -9.92 12.78
C GLU A 374 -25.01 -8.63 12.07
N ARG A 375 -24.05 -7.88 11.51
CA ARG A 375 -24.30 -6.68 10.71
C ARG A 375 -24.64 -7.03 9.26
N ALA A 376 -23.86 -7.91 8.65
CA ALA A 376 -24.05 -8.35 7.27
C ALA A 376 -25.35 -9.14 7.09
N GLY A 377 -25.74 -9.92 8.10
CA GLY A 377 -26.90 -10.81 8.07
C GLY A 377 -28.24 -10.17 8.44
N ARG A 378 -28.32 -8.85 8.67
CA ARG A 378 -29.61 -8.20 9.00
C ARG A 378 -30.59 -8.33 7.82
N PRO A 379 -31.85 -8.74 8.04
CA PRO A 379 -32.80 -8.97 6.94
C PRO A 379 -33.01 -7.76 6.03
N GLU A 380 -33.12 -6.56 6.60
CA GLU A 380 -33.29 -5.30 5.87
C GLU A 380 -32.09 -4.96 4.99
N THR A 381 -30.88 -5.29 5.46
CA THR A 381 -29.63 -5.06 4.73
C THR A 381 -29.54 -6.00 3.55
N VAL A 382 -29.85 -7.28 3.74
CA VAL A 382 -29.86 -8.27 2.65
C VAL A 382 -30.93 -7.90 1.60
N GLU A 383 -32.08 -7.39 2.02
CA GLU A 383 -33.12 -6.92 1.10
C GLU A 383 -32.64 -5.73 0.27
N LEU A 384 -32.05 -4.70 0.89
CA LEU A 384 -31.53 -3.53 0.18
C LEU A 384 -30.34 -3.89 -0.72
N TRP A 385 -29.42 -4.71 -0.23
CA TRP A 385 -28.23 -5.19 -0.95
C TRP A 385 -28.60 -5.86 -2.27
N ARG A 386 -29.65 -6.70 -2.27
CA ARG A 386 -30.15 -7.35 -3.49
C ARG A 386 -30.77 -6.39 -4.50
N LYS A 387 -31.10 -5.16 -4.10
CA LYS A 387 -31.58 -4.09 -4.99
C LYS A 387 -30.43 -3.25 -5.58
N VAL A 388 -29.19 -3.45 -5.13
CA VAL A 388 -28.02 -2.73 -5.63
C VAL A 388 -27.40 -3.47 -6.82
N THR A 389 -27.29 -2.78 -7.94
CA THR A 389 -26.62 -3.26 -9.15
C THR A 389 -25.59 -2.24 -9.61
N THR A 390 -24.57 -2.70 -10.33
CA THR A 390 -23.58 -1.85 -10.98
C THR A 390 -23.65 -2.02 -12.49
N VAL A 391 -23.39 -0.94 -13.22
CA VAL A 391 -23.30 -0.93 -14.68
C VAL A 391 -22.02 -0.21 -15.08
N GLU A 392 -21.37 -0.70 -16.13
CA GLU A 392 -20.29 0.04 -16.77
C GLU A 392 -20.86 1.27 -17.47
N ASP A 393 -20.23 2.42 -17.23
CA ASP A 393 -20.45 3.65 -17.95
C ASP A 393 -19.15 4.05 -18.68
N PRO A 394 -19.19 4.20 -20.03
CA PRO A 394 -18.00 4.49 -20.83
C PRO A 394 -17.23 5.75 -20.39
N GLU A 395 -17.91 6.76 -19.87
CA GLU A 395 -17.25 7.99 -19.41
C GLU A 395 -16.47 7.74 -18.12
N TRP A 396 -17.02 6.94 -17.20
CA TRP A 396 -16.31 6.52 -15.99
C TRP A 396 -15.13 5.59 -16.32
N THR A 397 -15.27 4.68 -17.30
CA THR A 397 -14.14 3.87 -17.81
C THR A 397 -13.04 4.76 -18.40
N ARG A 398 -13.40 5.75 -19.22
CA ARG A 398 -12.44 6.69 -19.82
C ARG A 398 -11.66 7.46 -18.76
N ARG A 399 -12.35 7.99 -17.74
CA ARG A 399 -11.72 8.73 -16.64
C ARG A 399 -10.88 7.82 -15.74
N TYR A 400 -11.28 6.57 -15.52
CA TYR A 400 -10.50 5.61 -14.73
C TYR A 400 -9.12 5.33 -15.35
N HIS A 401 -9.07 5.29 -16.69
CA HIS A 401 -7.85 5.05 -17.47
C HIS A 401 -7.20 6.31 -18.02
N ASP A 402 -7.54 7.51 -17.49
CA ASP A 402 -6.94 8.74 -17.98
C ASP A 402 -5.40 8.67 -17.83
N PRO A 403 -4.63 8.92 -18.92
CA PRO A 403 -3.18 8.86 -18.88
C PRO A 403 -2.59 9.93 -17.95
N ASP A 404 -3.32 11.02 -17.70
CA ASP A 404 -3.00 12.02 -16.70
C ASP A 404 -3.55 11.58 -15.33
N PRO A 405 -2.69 11.20 -14.36
CA PRO A 405 -3.14 10.76 -13.05
C PRO A 405 -4.01 11.79 -12.32
N GLU A 406 -3.84 13.09 -12.60
CA GLU A 406 -4.62 14.16 -11.97
C GLU A 406 -6.08 14.19 -12.44
N ARG A 407 -6.37 13.61 -13.61
CA ARG A 407 -7.72 13.56 -14.21
C ARG A 407 -8.46 12.27 -13.90
N ARG A 408 -7.80 11.33 -13.22
CA ARG A 408 -8.38 10.03 -12.94
C ARG A 408 -9.55 10.12 -11.99
N ALA A 409 -10.53 9.26 -12.23
CA ALA A 409 -11.70 9.11 -11.37
C ALA A 409 -11.92 7.64 -11.04
N PHE A 410 -12.22 7.38 -9.78
CA PHE A 410 -12.32 6.04 -9.22
C PHE A 410 -13.65 5.79 -8.51
N GLY A 411 -14.55 6.78 -8.49
CA GLY A 411 -15.90 6.65 -7.97
C GLY A 411 -16.93 6.31 -9.04
N GLY A 412 -18.05 7.04 -9.01
CA GLY A 412 -19.18 6.77 -9.87
C GLY A 412 -20.36 7.71 -9.63
N ARG A 413 -21.44 7.44 -10.36
CA ARG A 413 -22.75 8.07 -10.17
C ARG A 413 -23.72 7.02 -9.64
N VAL A 414 -24.39 7.31 -8.53
CA VAL A 414 -25.37 6.40 -7.94
C VAL A 414 -26.76 6.99 -8.12
N VAL A 415 -27.68 6.16 -8.61
CA VAL A 415 -29.09 6.49 -8.83
C VAL A 415 -29.95 5.60 -7.95
N ILE A 416 -30.60 6.20 -6.95
CA ILE A 416 -31.55 5.54 -6.05
C ILE A 416 -32.95 5.84 -6.55
N THR A 417 -33.72 4.81 -6.88
CA THR A 417 -35.13 4.94 -7.25
C THR A 417 -36.01 4.44 -6.13
N MET A 418 -36.95 5.29 -5.69
CA MET A 418 -37.90 4.98 -4.63
C MET A 418 -39.15 4.27 -5.17
N ALA A 419 -39.93 3.65 -4.28
CA ALA A 419 -41.14 2.92 -4.63
C ALA A 419 -42.24 3.79 -5.27
N ASP A 420 -42.29 5.08 -4.91
CA ASP A 420 -43.20 6.07 -5.51
C ASP A 420 -42.71 6.59 -6.88
N GLY A 421 -41.54 6.15 -7.34
CA GLY A 421 -40.92 6.55 -8.59
C GLY A 421 -40.03 7.78 -8.50
N SER A 422 -39.93 8.44 -7.35
CA SER A 422 -38.96 9.52 -7.14
C SER A 422 -37.52 8.99 -7.23
N VAL A 423 -36.60 9.88 -7.62
CA VAL A 423 -35.19 9.55 -7.85
C VAL A 423 -34.31 10.48 -7.02
N VAL A 424 -33.33 9.88 -6.33
CA VAL A 424 -32.23 10.58 -5.67
C VAL A 424 -30.95 10.13 -6.35
N GLU A 425 -30.19 11.07 -6.89
CA GLU A 425 -28.91 10.77 -7.53
C GLU A 425 -27.82 11.74 -7.09
N ASP A 426 -26.58 11.26 -7.12
CA ASP A 426 -25.38 12.04 -6.87
C ASP A 426 -24.17 11.32 -7.48
N GLU A 427 -23.06 12.04 -7.63
CA GLU A 427 -21.81 11.49 -8.14
C GLU A 427 -20.59 12.00 -7.36
N LEU A 428 -19.54 11.18 -7.37
CA LEU A 428 -18.26 11.54 -6.78
C LEU A 428 -17.12 10.89 -7.57
N ALA A 429 -16.13 11.71 -7.96
CA ALA A 429 -15.03 11.27 -8.80
C ALA A 429 -13.90 10.58 -8.01
N VAL A 430 -13.51 11.16 -6.88
CA VAL A 430 -12.46 10.69 -5.99
C VAL A 430 -12.95 10.77 -4.56
N ALA A 431 -12.43 9.91 -3.68
CA ALA A 431 -12.79 9.92 -2.26
C ALA A 431 -12.46 11.25 -1.59
N ASP A 432 -13.15 11.60 -0.51
CA ASP A 432 -12.93 12.87 0.19
C ASP A 432 -11.48 12.98 0.67
N ALA A 433 -10.91 11.88 1.16
CA ALA A 433 -9.54 11.77 1.66
C ALA A 433 -8.44 11.82 0.57
N HIS A 434 -8.80 11.77 -0.71
CA HIS A 434 -7.85 11.86 -1.81
C HIS A 434 -7.17 13.26 -1.83
N PRO A 435 -5.92 13.41 -2.33
CA PRO A 435 -5.23 14.70 -2.43
C PRO A 435 -6.01 15.73 -3.24
N ALA A 436 -6.74 15.27 -4.25
CA ALA A 436 -7.69 16.07 -5.05
C ALA A 436 -9.15 16.00 -4.54
N GLY A 437 -9.38 15.42 -3.36
CA GLY A 437 -10.70 15.25 -2.75
C GLY A 437 -11.15 16.46 -1.93
N ALA A 438 -12.37 16.41 -1.39
CA ALA A 438 -12.95 17.51 -0.63
C ALA A 438 -12.32 17.71 0.76
N ARG A 439 -11.71 16.66 1.33
CA ARG A 439 -11.05 16.68 2.63
C ARG A 439 -9.75 15.85 2.57
N PRO A 440 -8.69 16.35 1.89
CA PRO A 440 -7.40 15.67 1.86
C PRO A 440 -6.92 15.32 3.27
N PHE A 441 -6.35 14.13 3.43
CA PHE A 441 -6.07 13.58 4.76
C PHE A 441 -4.93 14.33 5.46
N ASP A 442 -5.25 15.05 6.53
CA ASP A 442 -4.32 15.85 7.32
C ASP A 442 -3.78 15.10 8.56
N ARG A 443 -2.77 15.67 9.24
CA ARG A 443 -2.18 15.08 10.45
C ARG A 443 -3.24 14.74 11.52
N PRO A 444 -4.19 15.63 11.87
CA PRO A 444 -5.30 15.28 12.75
C PRO A 444 -6.11 14.06 12.29
N ALA A 445 -6.36 13.89 10.98
CA ALA A 445 -7.03 12.71 10.45
C ALA A 445 -6.20 11.43 10.62
N TYR A 446 -4.88 11.46 10.36
CA TYR A 446 -3.97 10.34 10.66
C TYR A 446 -3.97 9.98 12.15
N ALA A 447 -3.91 10.98 13.03
CA ALA A 447 -3.96 10.75 14.47
C ALA A 447 -5.31 10.15 14.91
N ARG A 448 -6.44 10.63 14.36
CA ARG A 448 -7.77 10.05 14.63
C ARG A 448 -7.84 8.60 14.15
N LYS A 449 -7.38 8.32 12.93
CA LYS A 449 -7.32 6.95 12.38
C LYS A 449 -6.51 6.02 13.27
N PHE A 450 -5.33 6.46 13.72
CA PHE A 450 -4.51 5.70 14.66
C PHE A 450 -5.27 5.40 15.96
N ARG A 451 -5.86 6.42 16.59
CA ARG A 451 -6.61 6.24 17.84
C ARG A 451 -7.79 5.27 17.69
N THR A 452 -8.52 5.34 16.57
CA THR A 452 -9.61 4.40 16.27
C THR A 452 -9.10 2.98 16.08
N LEU A 453 -8.01 2.79 15.34
CA LEU A 453 -7.44 1.46 15.07
C LEU A 453 -6.67 0.87 16.27
N ALA A 454 -6.27 1.71 17.21
CA ALA A 454 -5.58 1.32 18.43
C ALA A 454 -6.53 1.13 19.63
N GLU A 455 -7.83 1.37 19.46
CA GLU A 455 -8.84 1.25 20.52
C GLU A 455 -8.85 -0.16 21.11
N GLY A 456 -8.67 -0.26 22.43
CA GLY A 456 -8.60 -1.55 23.14
C GLY A 456 -7.30 -2.35 22.94
N ILE A 457 -6.36 -1.87 22.12
CA ILE A 457 -5.09 -2.56 21.83
C ILE A 457 -3.89 -1.82 22.43
N VAL A 458 -3.87 -0.48 22.32
CA VAL A 458 -2.81 0.39 22.85
C VAL A 458 -3.42 1.29 23.91
N ALA A 459 -2.81 1.35 25.09
CA ALA A 459 -3.26 2.25 26.15
C ALA A 459 -3.14 3.73 25.73
N PRO A 460 -4.05 4.64 26.16
CA PRO A 460 -4.04 6.04 25.73
C PRO A 460 -2.68 6.74 25.86
N ASP A 461 -1.99 6.59 26.99
CA ASP A 461 -0.66 7.19 27.19
C ASP A 461 0.39 6.63 26.20
N ALA A 462 0.28 5.37 25.81
CA ALA A 462 1.16 4.76 24.80
C ALA A 462 0.81 5.25 23.40
N GLN A 463 -0.47 5.54 23.12
CA GLN A 463 -0.89 6.17 21.87
C GLN A 463 -0.28 7.57 21.74
N ASP A 464 -0.36 8.39 22.78
CA ASP A 464 0.18 9.75 22.75
C ASP A 464 1.71 9.77 22.66
N ARG A 465 2.42 8.84 23.32
CA ARG A 465 3.87 8.68 23.17
C ARG A 465 4.27 8.34 21.74
N PHE A 466 3.55 7.40 21.10
CA PHE A 466 3.80 7.04 19.71
C PHE A 466 3.57 8.23 18.77
N LEU A 467 2.44 8.93 18.90
CA LEU A 467 2.12 10.08 18.06
C LEU A 467 3.18 11.18 18.20
N SER A 468 3.62 11.46 19.43
CA SER A 468 4.70 12.44 19.69
C SER A 468 6.05 12.02 19.08
N ALA A 469 6.37 10.71 19.08
CA ALA A 469 7.58 10.20 18.43
C ALA A 469 7.50 10.33 16.90
N ALA A 470 6.36 9.96 16.31
CA ALA A 470 6.14 10.06 14.87
C ALA A 470 6.12 11.53 14.36
N GLU A 471 5.57 12.46 15.15
CA GLU A 471 5.61 13.90 14.84
C GLU A 471 7.03 14.47 14.82
N ARG A 472 7.92 13.96 15.67
CA ARG A 472 9.31 14.41 15.78
C ARG A 472 10.29 13.40 15.18
N VAL A 473 9.85 12.62 14.18
CA VAL A 473 10.66 11.55 13.60
C VAL A 473 12.03 12.04 13.14
N ALA A 474 12.14 13.24 12.57
CA ALA A 474 13.41 13.83 12.14
C ALA A 474 14.43 13.99 13.29
N GLU A 475 13.96 14.17 14.52
CA GLU A 475 14.76 14.42 15.72
C GLU A 475 15.12 13.13 16.47
N LEU A 476 14.53 11.98 16.08
CA LEU A 476 14.75 10.73 16.79
C LEU A 476 16.18 10.25 16.61
N SER A 477 16.84 9.97 17.74
CA SER A 477 18.05 9.15 17.76
C SER A 477 17.75 7.73 17.29
N THR A 478 18.80 6.94 17.11
CA THR A 478 18.69 5.50 16.86
C THR A 478 17.76 4.78 17.85
N THR A 479 17.94 5.02 19.15
CA THR A 479 17.10 4.41 20.18
C THR A 479 15.70 5.02 20.22
N GLY A 480 15.56 6.28 19.79
CA GLY A 480 14.28 6.95 19.64
C GLY A 480 13.36 6.29 18.61
N LEU A 481 13.91 5.57 17.61
CA LEU A 481 13.13 4.83 16.62
C LEU A 481 12.26 3.73 17.24
N ASP A 482 12.64 3.19 18.41
CA ASP A 482 11.80 2.24 19.15
C ASP A 482 10.46 2.85 19.58
N GLY A 483 10.39 4.19 19.71
CA GLY A 483 9.16 4.92 19.95
C GLY A 483 8.15 4.88 18.81
N LEU A 484 8.55 4.41 17.62
CA LEU A 484 7.67 4.18 16.47
C LEU A 484 6.93 2.83 16.52
N PHE A 485 7.12 2.06 17.60
CA PHE A 485 6.38 0.84 17.90
C PHE A 485 5.52 1.07 19.15
N PRO A 486 4.20 1.33 19.00
CA PRO A 486 3.31 1.52 20.14
C PRO A 486 3.36 0.32 21.10
N ALA A 487 3.45 0.61 22.39
CA ALA A 487 3.41 -0.44 23.42
C ALA A 487 2.01 -1.06 23.49
N VAL A 488 1.95 -2.40 23.41
CA VAL A 488 0.73 -3.20 23.50
C VAL A 488 0.88 -4.27 24.58
N ASP A 489 -0.21 -4.94 24.94
CA ASP A 489 -0.17 -6.13 25.78
C ASP A 489 0.48 -7.31 25.05
N THR A 490 1.80 -7.42 25.18
CA THR A 490 2.57 -8.48 24.51
C THR A 490 2.29 -9.87 25.10
N GLU A 491 1.76 -9.97 26.33
CA GLU A 491 1.39 -11.26 26.92
C GLU A 491 0.13 -11.80 26.25
N ALA A 492 -0.88 -10.95 26.04
CA ALA A 492 -2.09 -11.32 25.30
C ALA A 492 -1.77 -11.71 23.85
N VAL A 493 -0.88 -10.96 23.18
CA VAL A 493 -0.42 -11.28 21.82
C VAL A 493 0.32 -12.63 21.80
N ALA A 494 1.25 -12.85 22.73
CA ALA A 494 1.99 -14.11 22.82
C ALA A 494 1.08 -15.31 23.15
N ALA A 495 0.04 -15.11 23.96
CA ALA A 495 -0.95 -16.13 24.28
C ALA A 495 -1.73 -16.57 23.03
N TYR A 496 -2.11 -15.63 22.15
CA TYR A 496 -2.71 -15.95 20.86
C TYR A 496 -1.71 -16.69 19.95
N ASP A 497 -0.48 -16.20 19.83
CA ASP A 497 0.56 -16.81 18.99
C ASP A 497 0.85 -18.26 19.40
N ALA A 498 0.81 -18.56 20.70
CA ALA A 498 1.01 -19.91 21.24
C ALA A 498 -0.07 -20.92 20.82
N THR A 499 -1.23 -20.45 20.34
CA THR A 499 -2.30 -21.32 19.78
C THR A 499 -2.02 -21.77 18.35
N LEU A 500 -1.06 -21.14 17.66
CA LEU A 500 -0.75 -21.44 16.28
C LEU A 500 0.04 -22.74 16.13
N PRO A 501 -0.13 -23.46 15.00
CA PRO A 501 0.76 -24.57 14.66
C PRO A 501 2.22 -24.13 14.62
N LYS A 502 3.12 -24.96 15.18
CA LYS A 502 4.56 -24.70 15.15
C LYS A 502 5.14 -24.94 13.76
N GLY A 503 6.05 -24.06 13.36
CA GLY A 503 6.81 -24.16 12.10
C GLY A 503 8.12 -24.94 12.29
N LEU A 504 9.17 -24.53 11.57
CA LEU A 504 10.53 -25.10 11.66
C LEU A 504 11.30 -24.72 12.95
N SER A 505 10.62 -24.07 13.90
CA SER A 505 11.17 -23.49 15.13
C SER A 505 11.37 -24.48 16.27
#